data_AF-A0A9X4LHW4-F1
#
_entry.id   AF-A0A9X4LHW4-F1
#
_cell.length_a   1.000
_cell.length_b   1.000
_cell.length_c   1.000
_cell.angle_alpha   90.00
_cell.angle_beta   90.00
_cell.angle_gamma   90.00
#
_symmetry.space_group_name_H-M   'P 1'
#
loop_
_entity.id
_entity.type
_entity.pdbx_description
1 polymer ?
#
loop_
_entity_poly.entity_id
_entity_poly.type
_entity_poly.pdbx_seq_one_letter_code
_entity_poly.pdbx_strand_id
1 'polypeptide(L)'
;MKIYKTWFHYKLNFPNIVEDSDDMVLFESFIAEDLKTSTEFPPNDELYYKALEAQLVHLLYKYDKGWISSPRQVMYNSDECISNVHFVMNSKKEVTQINVFQRSSNLYNLKEDVQFFNYFKEKHGLNHAKVSILVSMPHAFKDKMKKIED
;
A
#
# COMPACT_ATOMS: atom_id res chain seq x y z
N MET A 1 -24.32 13.64 4.66
CA MET A 1 -22.91 13.25 4.45
C MET A 1 -22.03 14.45 4.79
N LYS A 2 -21.38 14.46 5.97
CA LYS A 2 -20.47 15.55 6.37
C LYS A 2 -19.06 15.20 5.87
N ILE A 3 -18.58 15.93 4.88
CA ILE A 3 -17.21 15.81 4.37
C ILE A 3 -16.37 16.80 5.19
N TYR A 4 -15.42 16.28 5.98
CA TYR A 4 -14.49 17.12 6.75
C TYR A 4 -13.30 17.45 5.86
N LYS A 5 -13.23 18.70 5.38
CA LYS A 5 -12.06 19.22 4.66
C LYS A 5 -10.97 19.53 5.66
N THR A 6 -9.88 18.77 5.64
CA THR A 6 -8.68 19.13 6.40
C THR A 6 -7.45 19.01 5.52
N TRP A 7 -6.88 20.17 5.19
CA TRP A 7 -5.55 20.30 4.60
C TRP A 7 -4.51 19.95 5.67
N PHE A 8 -3.82 18.81 5.52
CA PHE A 8 -2.74 18.41 6.43
C PHE A 8 -1.39 18.40 5.70
N HIS A 9 -0.55 19.40 6.02
CA HIS A 9 0.89 19.23 5.96
C HIS A 9 1.31 18.35 7.16
N TYR A 10 2.03 17.27 6.85
CA TYR A 10 2.63 16.26 7.73
C TYR A 10 2.77 16.59 9.24
N LYS A 11 1.81 16.09 10.02
CA LYS A 11 1.94 15.41 11.32
C LYS A 11 0.58 14.75 11.54
N LEU A 12 0.52 13.41 11.58
CA LEU A 12 -0.71 12.65 11.82
C LEU A 12 -1.24 12.95 13.23
N ASN A 13 -1.98 14.05 13.35
CA ASN A 13 -2.85 14.31 14.49
C ASN A 13 -4.21 13.71 14.13
N PHE A 14 -4.49 12.52 14.66
CA PHE A 14 -5.80 11.89 14.53
C PHE A 14 -6.87 12.86 15.06
N PRO A 15 -7.91 13.18 14.28
CA PRO A 15 -8.99 14.06 14.76
C PRO A 15 -9.66 13.41 15.98
N ASN A 16 -10.12 14.23 16.93
CA ASN A 16 -10.91 13.77 18.09
C ASN A 16 -12.22 13.14 17.57
N ILE A 17 -12.30 11.81 17.62
CA ILE A 17 -13.47 11.03 17.20
C ILE A 17 -14.44 10.95 18.37
N VAL A 18 -15.69 11.35 18.15
CA VAL A 18 -16.80 11.29 19.11
C VAL A 18 -17.12 9.83 19.47
N GLU A 19 -17.34 9.56 20.76
CA GLU A 19 -17.18 8.24 21.37
C GLU A 19 -18.29 7.20 21.12
N ASP A 20 -19.46 7.50 20.54
CA ASP A 20 -20.52 6.47 20.37
C ASP A 20 -21.17 6.41 18.96
N SER A 21 -20.71 5.48 18.11
CA SER A 21 -21.41 5.02 16.89
C SER A 21 -20.71 3.80 16.26
N ASP A 22 -21.46 2.80 15.79
CA ASP A 22 -20.98 1.62 15.03
C ASP A 22 -20.44 1.96 13.62
N ASP A 23 -20.33 3.24 13.31
CA ASP A 23 -20.14 3.76 11.97
C ASP A 23 -18.67 3.70 11.50
N MET A 24 -18.49 3.33 10.24
CA MET A 24 -17.22 3.45 9.53
C MET A 24 -16.89 4.94 9.29
N VAL A 25 -15.72 5.37 9.75
CA VAL A 25 -15.22 6.73 9.48
C VAL A 25 -14.45 6.71 8.16
N LEU A 26 -14.93 7.48 7.18
CA LEU A 26 -14.26 7.70 5.90
C LEU A 26 -13.35 8.94 5.97
N PHE A 27 -12.19 8.84 5.32
CA PHE A 27 -11.22 9.94 5.20
C PHE A 27 -11.05 10.35 3.74
N GLU A 28 -10.49 11.53 3.50
CA GLU A 28 -10.11 11.98 2.16
C GLU A 28 -8.97 11.11 1.61
N SER A 29 -8.99 10.85 0.29
CA SER A 29 -7.93 10.11 -0.38
C SER A 29 -6.58 10.81 -0.20
N PHE A 30 -5.51 10.03 -0.08
CA PHE A 30 -4.16 10.58 0.06
C PHE A 30 -3.11 9.68 -0.60
N ILE A 31 -1.90 10.22 -0.74
CA ILE A 31 -0.73 9.49 -1.21
C ILE A 31 0.23 9.30 -0.02
N ALA A 32 0.59 8.06 0.25
CA ALA A 32 1.66 7.70 1.18
C ALA A 32 2.95 7.44 0.39
N GLU A 33 3.95 8.30 0.56
CA GLU A 33 5.23 8.21 -0.14
C GLU A 33 6.36 7.78 0.79
N ASP A 34 7.13 6.76 0.38
CA ASP A 34 8.36 6.28 1.02
C ASP A 34 8.29 6.19 2.56
N LEU A 35 7.14 5.77 3.07
CA LEU A 35 6.93 5.58 4.50
C LEU A 35 7.85 4.46 5.02
N LYS A 36 8.60 4.75 6.08
CA LYS A 36 9.53 3.80 6.69
C LYS A 36 8.80 2.88 7.67
N THR A 37 8.97 1.57 7.50
CA THR A 37 8.49 0.51 8.40
C THR A 37 9.56 -0.58 8.52
N SER A 38 9.25 -1.68 9.20
CA SER A 38 10.08 -2.90 9.15
C SER A 38 10.27 -3.38 7.71
N THR A 39 11.40 -4.05 7.44
CA THR A 39 11.69 -4.78 6.20
C THR A 39 11.50 -6.28 6.37
N GLU A 40 10.93 -6.73 7.49
CA GLU A 40 10.51 -8.11 7.71
C GLU A 40 9.15 -8.38 7.04
N PHE A 41 8.88 -9.63 6.69
CA PHE A 41 7.59 -10.02 6.11
C PHE A 41 6.43 -9.66 7.07
N PRO A 42 5.29 -9.12 6.57
CA PRO A 42 4.18 -8.74 7.43
C PRO A 42 3.67 -9.93 8.26
N PRO A 43 3.42 -9.75 9.58
CA PRO A 43 3.02 -10.85 10.46
C PRO A 43 1.56 -11.29 10.28
N ASN A 44 0.72 -10.43 9.70
CA ASN A 44 -0.70 -10.68 9.48
C ASN A 44 -0.98 -10.98 8.00
N ASP A 45 -2.01 -11.77 7.74
CA ASP A 45 -2.48 -12.13 6.39
C ASP A 45 -1.38 -12.69 5.46
N GLU A 46 -0.63 -13.66 5.99
CA GLU A 46 0.54 -14.24 5.33
C GLU A 46 0.23 -14.82 3.95
N LEU A 47 -0.93 -15.46 3.79
CA LEU A 47 -1.35 -16.05 2.52
C LEU A 47 -1.57 -15.00 1.44
N TYR A 48 -2.22 -13.89 1.80
CA TYR A 48 -2.44 -12.76 0.90
C TYR A 48 -1.11 -12.19 0.42
N TYR A 49 -0.19 -11.85 1.33
CA TYR A 49 1.09 -11.26 0.96
C TYR A 49 2.01 -12.22 0.20
N LYS A 50 1.97 -13.53 0.48
CA LYS A 50 2.72 -14.53 -0.30
C LYS A 50 2.20 -14.63 -1.73
N ALA A 51 0.88 -14.64 -1.90
CA ALA A 51 0.26 -14.66 -3.23
C ALA A 51 0.61 -13.40 -4.03
N LEU A 52 0.51 -12.22 -3.38
CA LEU A 52 0.89 -10.95 -3.97
C LEU A 52 2.37 -10.94 -4.37
N GLU A 53 3.28 -11.36 -3.49
CA GLU A 53 4.71 -11.46 -3.80
C GLU A 53 4.94 -12.33 -5.04
N ALA A 54 4.37 -13.53 -5.09
CA ALA A 54 4.55 -14.44 -6.22
C ALA A 54 4.09 -13.82 -7.55
N GLN A 55 2.97 -13.08 -7.53
CA GLN A 55 2.45 -12.40 -8.72
C GLN A 55 3.33 -11.23 -9.16
N LEU A 56 3.83 -10.43 -8.22
CA LEU A 56 4.74 -9.31 -8.51
C LEU A 56 6.09 -9.81 -9.06
N VAL A 57 6.65 -10.86 -8.46
CA VAL A 57 7.88 -11.51 -8.95
C VAL A 57 7.66 -12.06 -10.36
N HIS A 58 6.54 -12.74 -10.60
CA HIS A 58 6.22 -13.28 -11.92
C HIS A 58 6.05 -12.17 -12.96
N LEU A 59 5.45 -11.03 -12.59
CA LEU A 59 5.31 -9.86 -13.46
C LEU A 59 6.68 -9.29 -13.87
N LEU A 60 7.59 -9.12 -12.92
CA LEU A 60 8.96 -8.67 -13.20
C LEU A 60 9.71 -9.67 -14.07
N TYR A 61 9.54 -10.98 -13.82
CA TYR A 61 10.10 -12.04 -14.66
C TYR A 61 9.59 -11.96 -16.11
N LYS A 62 8.28 -11.77 -16.32
CA LYS A 62 7.70 -11.60 -17.66
C LYS A 62 8.32 -10.43 -18.42
N TYR A 63 8.56 -9.32 -17.73
CA TYR A 63 9.22 -8.16 -18.32
C TYR A 63 10.70 -8.43 -18.67
N ASP A 64 11.44 -9.10 -17.77
CA ASP A 64 12.83 -9.53 -18.02
C ASP A 64 12.93 -10.42 -19.28
N LYS A 65 12.01 -11.40 -19.40
CA LYS A 65 11.93 -12.29 -20.57
C LYS A 65 11.40 -11.62 -21.84
N GLY A 66 11.03 -10.35 -21.79
CA GLY A 66 10.53 -9.60 -22.93
C GLY A 66 9.11 -10.00 -23.37
N TRP A 67 8.36 -10.72 -22.53
CA TRP A 67 6.95 -11.03 -22.80
C TRP A 67 6.08 -9.78 -22.67
N ILE A 68 6.51 -8.84 -21.83
CA ILE A 68 5.99 -7.48 -21.75
C ILE A 68 7.02 -6.59 -22.45
N SER A 69 6.63 -6.00 -23.58
CA SER A 69 7.52 -5.17 -24.40
C SER A 69 7.54 -3.71 -23.95
N SER A 70 6.45 -3.24 -23.31
CA SER A 70 6.33 -1.86 -22.85
C SER A 70 6.53 -1.77 -21.33
N PRO A 71 7.44 -0.90 -20.84
CA PRO A 71 7.55 -0.59 -19.42
C PRO A 71 6.23 -0.10 -18.80
N ARG A 72 5.37 0.55 -19.60
CA ARG A 72 4.06 1.06 -19.16
C ARG A 72 3.05 -0.03 -18.83
N GLN A 73 3.34 -1.27 -19.23
CA GLN A 73 2.47 -2.43 -19.06
C GLN A 73 2.95 -3.36 -17.93
N VAL A 74 4.00 -2.98 -17.19
CA VAL A 74 4.48 -3.76 -16.04
C VAL A 74 3.58 -3.49 -14.83
N MET A 75 2.34 -3.98 -14.94
CA MET A 75 1.24 -3.64 -14.05
C MET A 75 0.49 -4.91 -13.60
N TYR A 76 0.37 -5.05 -12.29
CA TYR A 76 -0.48 -6.02 -11.62
C TYR A 76 -1.84 -5.40 -11.35
N ASN A 77 -2.92 -6.17 -11.52
CA ASN A 77 -4.29 -5.78 -11.23
C ASN A 77 -4.98 -6.87 -10.43
N SER A 78 -5.85 -6.49 -9.49
CA SER A 78 -6.64 -7.40 -8.69
C SER A 78 -7.93 -6.75 -8.20
N ASP A 79 -8.87 -7.61 -7.77
CA ASP A 79 -10.07 -7.19 -7.06
C ASP A 79 -9.83 -7.05 -5.55
N GLU A 80 -8.60 -7.11 -5.06
CA GLU A 80 -8.26 -6.99 -3.64
C GLU A 80 -8.14 -5.51 -3.19
N CYS A 81 -7.84 -5.28 -1.90
CA CYS A 81 -7.56 -3.92 -1.40
C CYS A 81 -6.40 -3.27 -2.16
N ILE A 82 -5.28 -3.99 -2.35
CA ILE A 82 -4.21 -3.61 -3.28
C ILE A 82 -4.64 -3.98 -4.70
N SER A 83 -5.41 -3.07 -5.29
CA SER A 83 -6.04 -3.29 -6.59
C SER A 83 -5.09 -3.14 -7.77
N ASN A 84 -4.04 -2.32 -7.65
CA ASN A 84 -3.05 -2.15 -8.72
C ASN A 84 -1.64 -1.96 -8.16
N VAL A 85 -0.65 -2.55 -8.82
CA VAL A 85 0.77 -2.25 -8.61
C VAL A 85 1.43 -2.04 -9.97
N HIS A 86 2.04 -0.88 -10.17
CA HIS A 86 2.73 -0.51 -11.40
C HIS A 86 4.21 -0.24 -11.12
N PHE A 87 5.07 -1.00 -11.79
CA PHE A 87 6.52 -0.81 -11.74
C PHE A 87 6.96 0.17 -12.82
N VAL A 88 7.48 1.31 -12.40
CA VAL A 88 8.11 2.28 -13.30
C VAL A 88 9.57 1.89 -13.49
N MET A 89 9.97 1.75 -14.75
CA MET A 89 11.32 1.33 -15.12
C MET A 89 12.06 2.48 -15.81
N ASN A 90 13.38 2.55 -15.63
CA ASN A 90 14.24 3.43 -16.43
C ASN A 90 14.64 2.77 -17.78
N SER A 91 15.45 3.47 -18.56
CA SER A 91 15.98 2.97 -19.85
C SER A 91 16.89 1.74 -19.73
N LYS A 92 17.43 1.48 -18.54
CA LYS A 92 18.24 0.29 -18.22
C LYS A 92 17.40 -0.89 -17.71
N LYS A 93 16.06 -0.78 -17.75
CA LYS A 93 15.11 -1.77 -17.20
C LYS A 93 15.21 -1.95 -15.67
N GLU A 94 15.74 -0.96 -14.95
CA GLU A 94 15.78 -0.97 -13.49
C GLU A 94 14.49 -0.30 -12.95
N VAL A 95 13.90 -0.88 -11.89
CA VAL A 95 12.70 -0.33 -11.23
C VAL A 95 13.08 0.95 -10.48
N THR A 96 12.56 2.10 -10.88
CA THR A 96 12.78 3.38 -10.18
C THR A 96 11.66 3.75 -9.22
N GLN A 97 10.45 3.20 -9.43
CA GLN A 97 9.30 3.48 -8.58
C GLN A 97 8.29 2.33 -8.62
N ILE A 98 7.65 2.08 -7.49
CA ILE A 98 6.54 1.15 -7.30
C ILE A 98 5.32 1.99 -6.93
N ASN A 99 4.40 2.11 -7.88
CA ASN A 99 3.12 2.80 -7.67
C ASN A 99 2.07 1.79 -7.26
N VAL A 100 1.39 2.05 -6.16
CA VAL A 100 0.38 1.16 -5.60
C VAL A 100 -0.92 1.94 -5.53
N PHE A 101 -1.99 1.34 -6.04
CA PHE A 101 -3.34 1.87 -5.86
C PHE A 101 -4.13 0.96 -4.93
N GLN A 102 -4.54 1.52 -3.80
CA GLN A 102 -5.45 0.87 -2.88
C GLN A 102 -6.86 1.43 -3.09
N ARG A 103 -7.76 0.62 -3.66
CA ARG A 103 -9.16 1.01 -3.86
C ARG A 103 -9.89 1.26 -2.54
N SER A 104 -9.47 0.58 -1.48
CA SER A 104 -9.97 0.71 -0.11
C SER A 104 -8.85 0.32 0.85
N SER A 105 -8.74 1.03 1.98
CA SER A 105 -7.74 0.71 3.00
C SER A 105 -8.27 1.01 4.39
N ASN A 106 -8.24 0.00 5.25
CA ASN A 106 -8.37 0.23 6.68
C ASN A 106 -7.06 0.84 7.17
N LEU A 107 -7.11 2.05 7.73
CA LEU A 107 -5.92 2.79 8.16
C LEU A 107 -5.05 2.03 9.18
N TYR A 108 -5.63 1.09 9.94
CA TYR A 108 -4.87 0.22 10.84
C TYR A 108 -4.04 -0.85 10.12
N ASN A 109 -4.44 -1.25 8.91
CA ASN A 109 -3.74 -2.23 8.09
C ASN A 109 -2.72 -1.58 7.14
N LEU A 110 -2.84 -0.29 6.85
CA LEU A 110 -1.95 0.44 5.93
C LEU A 110 -0.46 0.27 6.30
N LYS A 111 -0.15 0.18 7.61
CA LYS A 111 1.22 -0.06 8.09
C LYS A 111 1.79 -1.38 7.56
N GLU A 112 0.98 -2.42 7.49
CA GLU A 112 1.39 -3.74 7.01
C GLU A 112 1.54 -3.77 5.50
N ASP A 113 0.66 -3.07 4.77
CA ASP A 113 0.79 -2.90 3.32
C ASP A 113 2.11 -2.17 2.98
N VAL A 114 2.42 -1.09 3.70
CA VAL A 114 3.70 -0.38 3.56
C VAL A 114 4.88 -1.28 3.92
N GLN A 115 4.77 -2.06 5.00
CA GLN A 115 5.78 -3.05 5.40
C GLN A 115 6.02 -4.10 4.33
N PHE A 116 4.97 -4.60 3.68
CA PHE A 116 5.09 -5.53 2.57
C PHE A 116 5.96 -4.96 1.44
N PHE A 117 5.71 -3.73 1.01
CA PHE A 117 6.50 -3.13 -0.08
C PHE A 117 7.94 -2.81 0.34
N ASN A 118 8.18 -2.45 1.61
CA ASN A 118 9.54 -2.29 2.14
C ASN A 118 10.28 -3.62 2.20
N TYR A 119 9.65 -4.70 2.68
CA TYR A 119 10.16 -6.07 2.61
C TYR A 119 10.47 -6.50 1.17
N PHE A 120 9.52 -6.28 0.27
CA PHE A 120 9.64 -6.67 -1.14
C PHE A 120 10.85 -5.99 -1.80
N LYS A 121 11.03 -4.69 -1.55
CA LYS A 121 12.18 -3.94 -2.05
C LYS A 121 13.50 -4.50 -1.53
N GLU A 122 13.61 -4.73 -0.23
CA GLU A 122 14.82 -5.25 0.40
C GLU A 122 15.17 -6.63 -0.15
N LYS A 123 14.20 -7.54 -0.18
CA LYS A 123 14.39 -8.93 -0.63
C LYS A 123 14.79 -9.04 -2.10
N HIS A 124 14.24 -8.17 -2.96
CA HIS A 124 14.46 -8.22 -4.41
C HIS A 124 15.45 -7.17 -4.93
N GLY A 125 16.23 -6.54 -4.03
CA GLY A 125 17.29 -5.60 -4.41
C GLY A 125 16.81 -4.27 -5.01
N LEU A 126 15.58 -3.86 -4.70
CA LEU A 126 14.92 -2.66 -5.23
C LEU A 126 14.98 -1.47 -4.24
N ASN A 127 15.99 -1.43 -3.38
CA ASN A 127 16.12 -0.41 -2.32
C ASN A 127 16.19 1.03 -2.82
N HIS A 128 16.64 1.22 -4.07
CA HIS A 128 16.68 2.51 -4.74
C HIS A 128 15.31 2.96 -5.29
N ALA A 129 14.35 2.04 -5.44
CA ALA A 129 13.03 2.36 -5.97
C ALA A 129 12.19 3.11 -4.93
N LYS A 130 11.46 4.15 -5.35
CA LYS A 130 10.48 4.82 -4.47
C LYS A 130 9.18 4.03 -4.39
N VAL A 131 8.50 4.04 -3.25
CA VAL A 131 7.14 3.48 -3.10
C VAL A 131 6.16 4.63 -2.93
N SER A 132 5.11 4.65 -3.75
CA SER A 132 4.01 5.60 -3.64
C SER A 132 2.69 4.83 -3.60
N ILE A 133 1.93 4.97 -2.52
CA ILE A 133 0.65 4.29 -2.32
C ILE A 133 -0.46 5.33 -2.35
N LEU A 134 -1.25 5.34 -3.43
CA LEU A 134 -2.49 6.10 -3.50
C LEU A 134 -3.60 5.32 -2.80
N VAL A 135 -4.14 5.89 -1.72
CA VAL A 135 -5.24 5.33 -0.94
C VAL A 135 -6.54 6.05 -1.32
N SER A 136 -7.42 5.36 -2.03
CA SER A 136 -8.66 5.95 -2.59
C SER A 136 -9.76 6.11 -1.55
N MET A 137 -10.08 5.06 -0.80
CA MET A 137 -11.12 5.06 0.24
C MET A 137 -10.52 4.68 1.59
N PRO A 138 -9.73 5.58 2.20
CA PRO A 138 -9.22 5.35 3.54
C PRO A 138 -10.37 5.37 4.55
N HIS A 139 -10.38 4.37 5.43
CA HIS A 139 -11.42 4.24 6.44
C HIS A 139 -10.88 3.61 7.73
N ALA A 140 -11.60 3.80 8.82
CA ALA A 140 -11.35 3.12 10.09
C ALA A 140 -12.66 2.55 10.64
N PHE A 141 -12.61 1.31 11.13
CA PHE A 141 -13.70 0.71 11.90
C PHE A 141 -13.45 0.96 13.39
N LYS A 142 -14.44 1.48 14.11
CA LYS A 142 -14.31 1.87 15.53
C LYS A 142 -13.98 0.68 16.45
N ASP A 143 -14.49 -0.51 16.12
CA ASP A 143 -14.31 -1.74 16.92
C ASP A 143 -12.94 -2.42 16.76
N LYS A 144 -12.04 -1.88 15.91
CA LYS A 144 -10.64 -2.32 15.84
C LYS A 144 -9.69 -1.47 16.70
N MET A 145 -10.23 -0.64 17.58
CA MET A 145 -9.50 -0.24 18.79
C MET A 145 -9.32 -1.48 19.65
N LYS A 146 -8.25 -2.25 19.39
CA LYS A 146 -7.79 -3.33 20.27
C LYS A 146 -7.79 -2.76 21.69
N LYS A 147 -8.63 -3.26 22.59
CA LYS A 147 -8.45 -3.02 24.02
C LYS A 147 -7.00 -3.40 24.33
N ILE A 148 -6.20 -2.40 24.69
CA ILE A 148 -4.94 -2.65 25.39
C ILE A 148 -5.41 -3.13 26.76
N GLU A 149 -5.32 -4.44 27.00
CA GLU A 149 -5.60 -5.00 28.33
C GLU A 149 -4.49 -4.53 29.29
N ASP A 150 -4.89 -4.18 30.51
CA ASP A 150 -4.04 -3.68 31.61
C ASP A 150 -2.91 -4.64 32.02
#